data_AF-A0A327VCQ3-F1
#
_entry.id   AF-A0A327VCQ3-F1
#
_cell.length_a   1.000
_cell.length_b   1.000
_cell.length_c   1.000
_cell.angle_alpha   90.00
_cell.angle_beta   90.00
_cell.angle_gamma   90.00
#
_symmetry.space_group_name_H-M   'P 1'
#
loop_
_entity.id
_entity.type
_entity.pdbx_description
1 polymer ?
#
loop_
_entity_poly.entity_id
_entity_poly.type
_entity_poly.pdbx_seq_one_letter_code
_entity_poly.pdbx_strand_id
1 'polypeptide(L)'
;MDVELTNDDHLRALAALEAVVQNNDGALEVLAGGAHERPLAALLAVYGKHTLDRVLLAAFGIEATMTFDETGQRVAELNGDPRARMVFLLADSLHHQAVLAGDDLVTAKRIGGSILLAIHAFTDADNQDSLTLLHALRNEAIRAG
;
A
#
# COMPACT_ATOMS: atom_id res chain seq x y z
N MET A 1 15.38 5.15 7.23
CA MET A 1 14.29 6.01 7.75
C MET A 1 13.36 6.19 6.57
N ASP A 2 12.22 5.49 6.54
CA ASP A 2 11.25 5.63 5.45
C ASP A 2 10.73 7.07 5.48
N VAL A 3 10.90 7.79 4.37
CA VAL A 3 10.39 9.16 4.22
C VAL A 3 8.86 9.07 4.18
N GLU A 4 8.21 9.76 5.11
CA GLU A 4 6.77 9.90 5.21
C GLU A 4 6.17 10.28 3.85
N LEU A 5 5.08 9.61 3.49
CA LEU A 5 4.42 9.84 2.20
C LEU A 5 3.71 11.19 2.24
N THR A 6 4.03 12.04 1.26
CA THR A 6 3.32 13.32 1.07
C THR A 6 1.90 13.07 0.57
N ASN A 7 1.03 14.09 0.56
CA ASN A 7 -0.32 13.93 -0.03
C ASN A 7 -0.23 13.61 -1.53
N ASP A 8 0.70 14.24 -2.25
CA ASP A 8 0.94 13.96 -3.67
C ASP A 8 1.42 12.53 -3.90
N ASP A 9 2.28 12.01 -3.01
CA ASP A 9 2.69 10.60 -3.05
C ASP A 9 1.49 9.66 -2.86
N HIS A 10 0.57 9.97 -1.92
CA HIS A 10 -0.64 9.17 -1.74
C HIS A 10 -1.52 9.19 -2.99
N LEU A 11 -1.77 10.37 -3.57
CA LEU A 11 -2.59 10.52 -4.76
C LEU A 11 -1.97 9.80 -5.97
N ARG A 12 -0.65 9.93 -6.16
CA ARG A 12 0.07 9.25 -7.24
C ARG A 12 0.08 7.74 -7.07
N ALA A 13 0.25 7.24 -5.84
CA ALA A 13 0.19 5.81 -5.54
C ALA A 13 -1.21 5.24 -5.81
N LEU A 14 -2.26 5.94 -5.37
CA LEU A 14 -3.65 5.55 -5.64
C LEU A 14 -3.97 5.52 -7.13
N ALA A 15 -3.59 6.56 -7.87
CA ALA A 15 -3.75 6.61 -9.32
C ALA A 15 -3.01 5.46 -10.03
N ALA A 16 -1.82 5.10 -9.55
CA ALA A 16 -1.06 3.98 -10.09
C ALA A 16 -1.73 2.64 -9.80
N LEU A 17 -2.27 2.42 -8.59
CA LEU A 17 -3.03 1.22 -8.27
C LEU A 17 -4.31 1.11 -9.12
N GLU A 18 -5.02 2.21 -9.36
CA GLU A 18 -6.16 2.24 -10.29
C GLU A 18 -5.74 1.84 -11.71
N ALA A 19 -4.61 2.37 -12.20
CA ALA A 19 -4.06 2.00 -13.50
C ALA A 19 -3.66 0.51 -13.56
N VAL A 20 -3.15 -0.08 -12.48
CA VAL A 20 -2.86 -1.51 -12.39
C VAL A 20 -4.16 -2.33 -12.51
N VAL A 21 -5.21 -1.98 -11.76
CA VAL A 21 -6.50 -2.70 -11.83
C VAL A 21 -7.10 -2.62 -13.23
N GLN A 22 -6.99 -1.47 -13.88
CA GLN A 22 -7.47 -1.24 -15.24
C GLN A 22 -6.54 -1.80 -16.32
N ASN A 23 -5.38 -2.35 -15.94
CA ASN A 23 -4.34 -2.81 -16.85
C ASN A 23 -3.90 -1.73 -17.86
N ASN A 24 -3.84 -0.46 -17.41
CA ASN A 24 -3.55 0.71 -18.24
C ASN A 24 -2.08 1.11 -18.15
N ASP A 25 -1.26 0.54 -19.03
CA ASP A 25 0.18 0.80 -19.06
C ASP A 25 0.53 2.25 -19.43
N GLY A 26 -0.27 2.88 -20.31
CA GLY A 26 -0.07 4.30 -20.66
C GLY A 26 -0.28 5.25 -19.49
N ALA A 27 -1.20 4.94 -18.57
CA ALA A 27 -1.33 5.69 -17.33
C ALA A 27 -0.14 5.48 -16.39
N LEU A 28 0.41 4.25 -16.31
CA LEU A 28 1.61 3.98 -15.51
C LEU A 28 2.84 4.71 -16.05
N GLU A 29 2.97 4.85 -17.38
CA GLU A 29 4.03 5.65 -18.00
C GLU A 29 3.94 7.13 -17.59
N VAL A 30 2.74 7.71 -17.58
CA VAL A 30 2.52 9.10 -17.13
C VAL A 30 2.83 9.25 -15.63
N LEU A 31 2.52 8.23 -14.83
CA LEU A 31 2.71 8.24 -13.37
C LEU A 31 4.13 7.84 -12.91
N ALA A 32 5.00 7.41 -13.84
CA ALA A 32 6.38 7.03 -13.56
C ALA A 32 7.15 8.12 -12.78
N GLY A 33 6.80 9.37 -13.08
CA GLY A 33 7.33 10.57 -12.44
C GLY A 33 8.56 11.15 -13.11
N GLY A 34 9.05 12.27 -12.56
CA GLY A 34 10.23 12.98 -13.03
C GLY A 34 11.48 12.77 -12.17
N ALA A 35 12.61 13.36 -12.57
CA ALA A 35 13.94 13.19 -11.93
C ALA A 35 14.03 13.56 -10.43
N HIS A 36 13.02 14.23 -9.89
CA HIS A 36 12.93 14.62 -8.47
C HIS A 36 11.83 13.88 -7.71
N GLU A 37 11.04 13.07 -8.40
CA GLU A 37 10.00 12.28 -7.80
C GLU A 37 10.54 10.90 -7.41
N ARG A 38 9.92 10.30 -6.40
CA ARG A 38 10.23 8.91 -6.02
C ARG A 38 9.91 7.99 -7.22
N PRO A 39 10.78 7.04 -7.59
CA PRO A 39 10.45 6.06 -8.63
C PRO A 39 9.18 5.29 -8.29
N LEU A 40 8.37 4.97 -9.30
CA LEU A 40 7.02 4.43 -9.08
C LEU A 40 7.02 3.11 -8.30
N ALA A 41 7.98 2.23 -8.55
CA ALA A 41 8.15 0.99 -7.78
C ALA A 41 8.39 1.26 -6.29
N ALA A 42 9.27 2.21 -5.98
CA ALA A 42 9.57 2.61 -4.61
C ALA A 42 8.39 3.31 -3.93
N LEU A 43 7.63 4.13 -4.67
CA LEU A 43 6.40 4.74 -4.18
C LEU A 43 5.39 3.67 -3.81
N LEU A 44 5.10 2.75 -4.72
CA LEU A 44 4.13 1.69 -4.50
C LEU A 44 4.53 0.78 -3.33
N ALA A 45 5.81 0.42 -3.19
CA ALA A 45 6.25 -0.40 -2.05
C ALA A 45 6.05 0.31 -0.71
N VAL A 46 6.40 1.60 -0.60
CA VAL A 46 6.21 2.36 0.64
C VAL A 46 4.72 2.57 0.95
N TYR A 47 3.93 2.93 -0.07
CA TYR A 47 2.48 3.07 0.06
C TYR A 47 1.81 1.75 0.45
N GLY A 48 2.20 0.65 -0.19
CA GLY A 48 1.71 -0.69 0.09
C GLY A 48 1.99 -1.12 1.52
N LYS A 49 3.23 -0.97 2.00
CA LYS A 49 3.60 -1.24 3.39
C LYS A 49 2.74 -0.42 4.36
N HIS A 50 2.68 0.90 4.15
CA HIS A 50 1.88 1.80 4.99
C HIS A 50 0.39 1.41 5.02
N THR A 51 -0.18 1.01 3.89
CA THR A 51 -1.58 0.58 3.78
C THR A 51 -1.82 -0.76 4.46
N LEU A 52 -0.93 -1.73 4.24
CA LEU A 52 -1.03 -3.06 4.84
C LEU A 52 -0.87 -3.01 6.36
N ASP A 53 0.04 -2.17 6.86
CA ASP A 53 0.19 -1.92 8.31
C ASP A 53 -1.14 -1.42 8.90
N ARG A 54 -1.80 -0.45 8.25
CA ARG A 54 -3.11 0.06 8.69
C ARG A 54 -4.21 -1.00 8.64
N VAL A 55 -4.25 -1.81 7.58
CA VAL A 55 -5.22 -2.92 7.46
C VAL A 55 -5.03 -3.93 8.58
N LEU A 56 -3.78 -4.29 8.90
CA LEU A 56 -3.48 -5.18 10.02
C LEU A 56 -3.89 -4.58 11.36
N LEU A 57 -3.56 -3.31 11.62
CA LEU A 57 -3.99 -2.65 12.86
C LEU A 57 -5.51 -2.67 13.00
N ALA A 58 -6.24 -2.33 11.94
CA ALA A 58 -7.71 -2.38 11.93
C ALA A 58 -8.27 -3.81 12.12
N ALA A 59 -7.69 -4.81 11.45
CA ALA A 59 -8.12 -6.20 11.55
C ALA A 59 -7.92 -6.80 12.95
N PHE A 60 -6.93 -6.31 13.70
CA PHE A 60 -6.67 -6.70 15.09
C PHE A 60 -7.37 -5.77 16.10
N GLY A 61 -8.14 -4.79 15.62
CA GLY A 61 -8.86 -3.83 16.44
C GLY A 61 -7.94 -2.93 17.27
N ILE A 62 -6.74 -2.62 16.77
CA ILE A 62 -5.80 -1.73 17.44
C ILE A 62 -6.20 -0.29 17.12
N GLU A 63 -6.72 0.43 18.12
CA GLU A 63 -7.19 1.79 17.99
C GLU A 63 -6.33 2.76 18.80
N ALA A 64 -6.17 4.00 18.33
CA ALA A 64 -5.37 5.02 19.00
C ALA A 64 -5.93 5.45 20.38
N THR A 65 -7.19 5.12 20.66
CA THR A 65 -7.90 5.43 21.92
C THR A 65 -7.63 4.39 23.01
N MET A 66 -6.99 3.27 22.68
CA MET A 66 -6.70 2.20 23.63
C MET A 66 -5.66 2.60 24.67
N THR A 67 -5.73 1.99 25.84
CA THR A 67 -4.66 2.12 26.84
C THR A 67 -3.39 1.44 26.35
N PHE A 68 -2.25 1.78 26.98
CA PHE A 68 -0.96 1.18 26.64
C PHE A 68 -0.95 -0.34 26.83
N ASP A 69 -1.57 -0.84 27.90
CA ASP A 69 -1.63 -2.28 28.20
C ASP A 69 -2.50 -3.03 27.18
N GLU A 70 -3.67 -2.49 26.83
CA GLU A 70 -4.54 -3.06 25.79
C GLU A 70 -3.85 -3.08 24.43
N THR A 71 -3.18 -1.98 24.07
CA THR A 71 -2.38 -1.89 22.83
C THR A 71 -1.28 -2.95 22.83
N GLY A 72 -0.54 -3.09 23.94
CA GLY A 72 0.53 -4.07 24.08
C GLY A 72 0.04 -5.51 23.91
N GLN A 73 -1.11 -5.84 24.49
CA GLN A 73 -1.72 -7.17 24.34
C GLN A 73 -2.12 -7.45 22.88
N ARG A 74 -2.78 -6.50 22.22
CA ARG A 74 -3.21 -6.65 20.81
C ARG A 74 -2.03 -6.71 19.84
N VAL A 75 -0.97 -5.94 20.09
CA VAL A 75 0.27 -6.01 19.32
C VAL A 75 0.96 -7.36 19.52
N ALA A 76 0.93 -7.94 20.72
CA ALA A 76 1.45 -9.28 20.96
C ALA A 76 0.66 -10.36 20.19
N GLU A 77 -0.67 -10.23 20.12
CA GLU A 77 -1.54 -11.08 19.29
C GLU A 77 -1.19 -10.95 17.80
N LEU A 78 -1.07 -9.73 17.29
CA LEU A 78 -0.66 -9.44 15.91
C LEU A 78 0.69 -10.08 15.58
N ASN A 79 1.70 -9.89 16.45
CA ASN A 79 3.03 -10.46 16.27
C ASN A 79 3.04 -11.99 16.38
N GLY A 80 2.05 -12.58 17.04
CA GLY A 80 1.83 -14.01 17.15
C GLY A 80 1.16 -14.64 15.93
N ASP A 81 0.39 -13.86 15.14
CA ASP A 81 -0.40 -14.38 14.02
C ASP A 81 0.48 -14.67 12.78
N PRO A 82 0.48 -15.91 12.25
CA PRO A 82 1.26 -16.27 11.07
C PRO A 82 0.90 -15.49 9.80
N ARG A 83 -0.37 -15.08 9.62
CA ARG A 83 -0.83 -14.29 8.47
C ARG A 83 -0.26 -12.88 8.52
N ALA A 84 -0.25 -12.25 9.70
CA ALA A 84 0.39 -10.94 9.88
C ALA A 84 1.89 -11.00 9.57
N ARG A 85 2.58 -12.05 10.02
CA ARG A 85 4.00 -12.28 9.66
C ARG A 85 4.22 -12.43 8.16
N MET A 86 3.33 -13.15 7.46
CA MET A 86 3.40 -13.28 6.00
C MET A 86 3.24 -11.93 5.30
N VAL A 87 2.38 -11.04 5.81
CA VAL A 87 2.24 -9.68 5.27
C VAL A 87 3.50 -8.86 5.47
N PHE A 88 4.11 -8.90 6.66
CA PHE A 88 5.37 -8.19 6.90
C PHE A 88 6.49 -8.70 5.98
N LEU A 89 6.58 -10.02 5.78
CA LEU A 89 7.54 -10.61 4.83
C LEU A 89 7.25 -10.19 3.38
N LEU A 90 5.98 -10.12 2.98
CA LEU A 90 5.59 -9.63 1.66
C LEU A 90 5.99 -8.16 1.49
N ALA A 91 5.64 -7.29 2.44
CA ALA A 91 5.95 -5.87 2.39
C ALA A 91 7.47 -5.63 2.32
N ASP A 92 8.25 -6.36 3.11
CA ASP A 92 9.71 -6.31 3.07
C ASP A 92 10.27 -6.82 1.73
N SER A 93 9.72 -7.90 1.18
CA SER A 93 10.12 -8.41 -0.14
C SER A 93 9.83 -7.41 -1.26
N LEU A 94 8.64 -6.79 -1.26
CA LEU A 94 8.25 -5.76 -2.23
C LEU A 94 9.15 -4.52 -2.12
N HIS A 95 9.53 -4.13 -0.90
CA HIS A 95 10.49 -3.05 -0.67
C HIS A 95 11.85 -3.35 -1.32
N HIS A 96 12.42 -4.53 -1.08
CA HIS A 96 13.69 -4.92 -1.69
C HIS A 96 13.60 -5.02 -3.23
N GLN A 97 12.48 -5.53 -3.77
CA GLN A 97 12.25 -5.53 -5.21
C GLN A 97 12.21 -4.11 -5.78
N ALA A 98 11.52 -3.19 -5.09
CA ALA A 98 11.43 -1.80 -5.51
C ALA A 98 12.78 -1.08 -5.53
N VAL A 99 13.65 -1.36 -4.55
CA VAL A 99 15.02 -0.80 -4.50
C VAL A 99 15.82 -1.19 -5.74
N LEU A 100 15.63 -2.41 -6.25
CA LEU A 100 16.33 -2.90 -7.44
C LEU A 100 15.67 -2.49 -8.76
N ALA A 101 14.38 -2.18 -8.74
CA ALA A 101 13.59 -1.91 -9.94
C ALA A 101 13.96 -0.57 -10.61
N GLY A 102 14.33 0.45 -9.84
CA GLY A 102 14.46 1.82 -10.36
C GLY A 102 13.19 2.26 -11.08
N ASP A 103 13.32 2.62 -12.35
CA ASP A 103 12.23 3.09 -13.22
C ASP A 103 11.54 1.96 -14.02
N ASP A 104 11.80 0.68 -13.71
CA ASP A 104 11.14 -0.45 -14.38
C ASP A 104 9.63 -0.51 -14.06
N LEU A 105 8.83 -0.05 -15.03
CA LEU A 105 7.38 -0.03 -14.93
C LEU A 105 6.76 -1.43 -14.87
N VAL A 106 7.40 -2.46 -15.43
CA VAL A 106 6.90 -3.83 -15.33
C VAL A 106 6.97 -4.29 -13.88
N THR A 107 8.07 -4.01 -13.19
CA THR A 107 8.21 -4.31 -11.77
C THR A 107 7.28 -3.44 -10.92
N ALA A 108 7.13 -2.15 -11.23
CA ALA A 108 6.17 -1.29 -10.53
C ALA A 108 4.73 -1.84 -10.61
N LYS A 109 4.29 -2.26 -11.81
CA LYS A 109 2.97 -2.88 -12.03
C LYS A 109 2.80 -4.17 -11.22
N ARG A 110 3.83 -5.02 -11.17
CA ARG A 110 3.81 -6.27 -10.37
C ARG A 110 3.73 -6.00 -8.87
N ILE A 111 4.43 -4.98 -8.38
CA ILE A 111 4.36 -4.54 -6.99
C ILE A 111 2.94 -4.05 -6.67
N GLY A 112 2.37 -3.18 -7.51
CA GLY A 112 0.99 -2.71 -7.36
C GLY A 112 -0.01 -3.86 -7.36
N GLY A 113 0.14 -4.83 -8.26
CA GLY A 113 -0.69 -6.04 -8.29
C GLY A 113 -0.60 -6.87 -7.01
N SER A 114 0.61 -7.02 -6.47
CA SER A 114 0.83 -7.76 -5.21
C SER A 114 0.18 -7.07 -4.01
N ILE A 115 0.19 -5.74 -3.98
CA ILE A 115 -0.50 -4.95 -2.94
C ILE A 115 -2.01 -5.13 -3.03
N LEU A 116 -2.58 -5.09 -4.23
CA LEU A 116 -4.02 -5.30 -4.44
C LEU A 116 -4.45 -6.70 -4.01
N LEU A 117 -3.68 -7.73 -4.41
CA LEU A 117 -3.93 -9.12 -3.98
C LEU A 117 -3.86 -9.26 -2.46
N ALA A 118 -2.92 -8.57 -1.81
CA ALA A 118 -2.83 -8.57 -0.36
C ALA A 118 -4.06 -7.90 0.27
N ILE A 119 -4.51 -6.75 -0.24
CA ILE A 119 -5.74 -6.09 0.22
C ILE A 119 -6.93 -7.04 0.07
N HIS A 120 -7.13 -7.65 -1.11
CA HIS A 120 -8.19 -8.62 -1.37
C HIS A 120 -8.18 -9.78 -0.37
N ALA A 121 -6.99 -10.30 -0.04
CA ALA A 121 -6.87 -11.41 0.90
C ALA A 121 -7.35 -11.06 2.33
N PHE A 122 -7.35 -9.78 2.72
CA PHE A 122 -7.85 -9.33 4.02
C PHE A 122 -9.29 -8.84 4.01
N THR A 123 -9.79 -8.39 2.86
CA THR A 123 -11.12 -7.76 2.75
C THR A 123 -12.17 -8.62 2.04
N ASP A 124 -11.78 -9.77 1.47
CA ASP A 124 -12.63 -10.61 0.59
C ASP A 124 -13.19 -9.83 -0.61
N ALA A 125 -12.51 -8.75 -1.00
CA ALA A 125 -12.92 -7.85 -2.08
C ALA A 125 -12.51 -8.40 -3.46
N ASP A 126 -13.29 -8.08 -4.49
CA ASP A 126 -12.92 -8.31 -5.88
C ASP A 126 -12.25 -7.06 -6.53
N ASN A 127 -11.98 -7.10 -7.85
CA ASN A 127 -11.38 -5.97 -8.55
C ASN A 127 -12.28 -4.71 -8.56
N GLN A 128 -13.59 -4.88 -8.63
CA GLN A 128 -14.55 -3.79 -8.65
C GLN A 128 -14.69 -3.16 -7.27
N ASP A 129 -14.67 -3.98 -6.22
CA ASP A 129 -14.59 -3.53 -4.83
C ASP A 129 -13.28 -2.77 -4.58
N SER A 130 -12.16 -3.27 -5.11
CA SER A 130 -10.87 -2.58 -5.06
C SER A 130 -10.91 -1.20 -5.73
N LEU A 131 -11.49 -1.07 -6.92
CA LEU A 131 -11.67 0.25 -7.56
C LEU A 131 -12.54 1.18 -6.73
N THR A 132 -13.61 0.66 -6.14
CA THR A 132 -14.51 1.44 -5.27
C THR A 132 -13.76 1.94 -4.03
N LEU A 133 -12.96 1.09 -3.40
CA LEU A 133 -12.10 1.43 -2.27
C LEU A 133 -11.05 2.48 -2.66
N LEU A 134 -10.32 2.27 -3.76
CA LEU A 134 -9.30 3.21 -4.22
C LEU A 134 -9.89 4.59 -4.52
N HIS A 135 -11.06 4.65 -5.15
CA HIS A 135 -11.78 5.91 -5.38
C HIS A 135 -12.18 6.60 -4.07
N ALA A 136 -12.64 5.85 -3.07
CA ALA A 136 -12.98 6.40 -1.76
C ALA A 136 -11.73 7.00 -1.07
N LEU A 137 -10.63 6.24 -1.05
CA LEU A 137 -9.34 6.68 -0.48
C LEU A 137 -8.79 7.91 -1.20
N ARG A 138 -8.91 7.97 -2.53
CA ARG A 138 -8.51 9.14 -3.31
C ARG A 138 -9.33 10.36 -2.95
N ASN A 139 -10.65 10.22 -2.84
CA ASN A 139 -11.53 11.32 -2.44
C ASN A 139 -11.23 11.83 -1.03
N GLU A 140 -10.82 10.94 -0.12
CA GLU A 140 -10.39 11.31 1.22
C GLU A 140 -9.06 12.08 1.20
N ALA A 141 -8.05 11.58 0.47
CA ALA A 141 -6.76 12.26 0.30
C ALA A 141 -6.90 13.66 -0.33
N ILE A 142 -7.82 13.82 -1.29
CA ILE A 142 -8.14 15.13 -1.89
C ILE A 142 -8.76 16.09 -0.86
N ARG A 143 -9.58 15.60 0.08
CA ARG A 143 -10.22 16.44 1.10
C ARG A 143 -9.27 16.82 2.25
N ALA A 144 -8.23 16.03 2.47
CA ALA A 144 -7.26 16.21 3.55
C ALA A 144 -6.11 17.16 3.17
N GLY A 145 -5.88 17.41 1.88
CA GLY A 145 -4.92 18.38 1.35
C GLY A 145 -5.49 19.78 1.24
#